data_AF-A0A069A301-F1
#
_entry.id   AF-A0A069A301-F1
#
_cell.length_a   1.000
_cell.length_b   1.000
_cell.length_c   1.000
_cell.angle_alpha   90.00
_cell.angle_beta   90.00
_cell.angle_gamma   90.00
#
_symmetry.space_group_name_H-M   'P 1'
#
loop_
_entity.id
_entity.type
_entity.pdbx_description
1 polymer ?
#
loop_
_entity_poly.entity_id
_entity_poly.type
_entity_poly.pdbx_seq_one_letter_code
_entity_poly.pdbx_strand_id
1 'polypeptide(L)' 'MNWYKIITDFYNNGNWTKEQVKTAVEKNKITATEYKEIAEEDYIA' A
#
# COMPACT_ATOMS: atom_id res chain seq x y z
N MET A 1 6.89 13.76 -2.47
CA MET A 1 5.54 13.22 -2.16
C MET A 1 5.73 12.00 -1.27
N ASN A 2 5.13 11.96 -0.08
CA ASN A 2 5.22 10.77 0.79
C ASN A 2 4.07 9.82 0.42
N TRP A 3 4.33 8.91 -0.51
CA TRP A 3 3.33 7.97 -1.01
C TRP A 3 2.88 6.98 0.06
N TYR A 4 3.80 6.51 0.91
CA TYR A 4 3.47 5.63 2.03
C TYR A 4 2.40 6.25 2.93
N LYS A 5 2.60 7.50 3.37
CA LYS A 5 1.61 8.21 4.21
C LYS A 5 0.26 8.34 3.51
N ILE A 6 0.26 8.79 2.26
CA ILE A 6 -0.98 8.97 1.48
C ILE A 6 -1.72 7.64 1.38
N ILE A 7 -1.06 6.57 0.94
CA ILE A 7 -1.70 5.26 0.72
C ILE A 7 -2.19 4.67 2.05
N THR A 8 -1.42 4.82 3.13
CA THR A 8 -1.83 4.41 4.48
C THR A 8 -3.12 5.13 4.90
N ASP A 9 -3.20 6.44 4.71
CA ASP A 9 -4.41 7.22 5.03
C ASP A 9 -5.61 6.77 4.18
N PHE A 10 -5.41 6.51 2.88
CA PHE A 10 -6.48 6.02 2.00
C PHE A 10 -6.96 4.62 2.39
N TYR A 11 -6.05 3.71 2.75
CA TYR A 11 -6.38 2.35 3.18
C TYR A 11 -7.11 2.35 4.53
N ASN A 12 -6.58 3.08 5.53
CA ASN A 12 -7.17 3.16 6.87
C ASN A 12 -8.56 3.81 6.87
N ASN A 13 -8.82 4.73 5.94
CA ASN A 13 -10.13 5.34 5.75
C ASN A 13 -11.11 4.45 4.95
N GLY A 14 -10.71 3.23 4.57
CA GLY A 14 -11.52 2.31 3.77
C GLY A 14 -11.72 2.73 2.32
N ASN A 15 -11.00 3.74 1.85
CA ASN A 15 -11.09 4.22 0.47
C ASN A 15 -10.34 3.30 -0.51
N TRP A 16 -9.32 2.59 -0.01
CA TRP A 16 -8.48 1.69 -0.81
C TRP A 16 -8.54 0.26 -0.29
N THR A 17 -8.55 -0.69 -1.22
CA THR A 17 -8.41 -2.13 -0.94
C THR A 17 -6.94 -2.55 -0.94
N LYS A 18 -6.67 -3.76 -0.40
CA LYS A 18 -5.33 -4.38 -0.47
C LYS A 18 -4.81 -4.49 -1.91
N GLU A 19 -5.68 -4.72 -2.90
CA GLU A 19 -5.30 -4.77 -4.31
C GLU A 19 -4.78 -3.41 -4.81
N GLN A 20 -5.42 -2.31 -4.41
CA GLN A 20 -4.94 -0.98 -4.77
C GLN A 20 -3.58 -0.66 -4.11
N VAL A 21 -3.35 -1.14 -2.88
CA VAL A 21 -2.03 -1.07 -2.23
C VAL A 21 -0.99 -1.92 -2.99
N LYS A 22 -1.35 -3.10 -3.51
CA LYS A 22 -0.46 -3.91 -4.38
C LYS A 22 -0.06 -3.16 -5.65
N THR A 23 -1.02 -2.53 -6.34
CA THR A 23 -0.74 -1.70 -7.52
C THR A 23 0.21 -0.54 -7.20
N ALA A 24 0.21 -0.02 -5.97
CA ALA A 24 1.15 1.00 -5.57
C ALA A 24 2.60 0.47 -5.46
N VAL A 25 2.78 -0.80 -5.10
CA VAL A 25 4.08 -1.48 -5.16
C VAL A 25 4.54 -1.59 -6.62
N GLU A 26 3.67 -2.08 -7.51
CA GLU A 26 3.96 -2.22 -8.95
C GLU A 26 4.35 -0.88 -9.61
N LYS A 27 3.73 0.21 -9.15
CA LYS A 27 4.01 1.57 -9.63
C LYS A 27 5.22 2.24 -8.94
N ASN A 28 6.00 1.48 -8.16
CA ASN A 28 7.16 1.95 -7.40
C ASN A 28 6.82 3.16 -6.51
N LYS A 29 5.61 3.20 -5.93
CA LYS A 29 5.17 4.25 -5.00
C LYS A 29 5.50 3.90 -3.57
N ILE A 30 5.45 2.61 -3.25
CA ILE A 30 5.84 2.01 -1.98
C ILE A 30 6.59 0.71 -2.26
N THR A 31 7.26 0.18 -1.25
CA THR A 31 7.97 -1.09 -1.27
C THR A 31 7.07 -2.25 -0.84
N ALA A 32 7.53 -3.49 -1.08
CA ALA A 32 6.86 -4.70 -0.56
C ALA A 32 6.82 -4.72 0.98
N THR A 33 7.81 -4.15 1.67
CA THR A 33 7.82 -4.03 3.13
C THR A 33 6.76 -3.06 3.61
N GLU A 34 6.66 -1.88 2.97
CA GLU A 34 5.62 -0.90 3.26
C GLU A 34 4.21 -1.44 2.96
N TYR A 35 4.04 -2.25 1.91
CA TYR A 35 2.79 -2.98 1.68
C TYR A 35 2.41 -3.85 2.89
N LYS A 36 3.38 -4.61 3.42
CA LYS A 36 3.15 -5.49 4.57
C LYS A 36 2.74 -4.73 5.82
N GLU A 37 3.30 -3.55 6.03
CA GLU A 37 2.91 -2.68 7.14
C GLU A 37 1.48 -2.15 7.00
N ILE A 38 1.06 -1.81 5.77
CA ILE A 38 -0.29 -1.27 5.51
C ILE A 38 -1.35 -2.37 5.51
N ALA A 39 -1.10 -3.47 4.79
CA ALA A 39 -2.08 -4.53 4.55
C ALA A 39 -2.03 -5.66 5.58
N GLU A 40 -1.04 -5.65 6.47
CA GLU A 40 -0.73 -6.71 7.44
C GLU A 40 -0.52 -8.09 6.78
N GLU A 41 -0.09 -8.10 5.52
CA GLU A 41 0.09 -9.30 4.69
C GLU A 41 1.36 -9.20 3.85
N ASP A 42 2.01 -10.33 3.58
CA ASP A 42 3.15 -10.35 2.67
C ASP A 42 2.73 -9.99 1.23
N TYR A 43 3.53 -9.15 0.57
CA TYR A 43 3.32 -8.83 -0.84
C TYR A 43 3.64 -10.06 -1.70
N ILE A 44 2.65 -10.53 -2.44
CA ILE A 44 2.77 -11.58 -3.45
C ILE A 44 2.49 -10.92 -4.80
N ALA A 45 3.52 -10.95 -5.67
CA ALA A 45 3.49 -10.45 -7.04
C ALA A 45 2.60 -11.30 -7.95
#